data_AF-A0A2N9LA79-F1
#
_entry.id   AF-A0A2N9LA79-F1
#
_cell.length_a   1.000
_cell.length_b   1.000
_cell.length_c   1.000
_cell.angle_alpha   90.00
_cell.angle_beta   90.00
_cell.angle_gamma   90.00
#
_symmetry.space_group_name_H-M   'P 1'
#
loop_
_entity.id
_entity.type
_entity.pdbx_description
1 polymer ?
#
loop_
_entity_poly.entity_id
_entity_poly.type
_entity_poly.pdbx_seq_one_letter_code
_entity_poly.pdbx_strand_id
1 'polypeptide(L)'
;MKTKLCEVNADALNKLPKHTDDKSGIGVHYVDAFIKPMNVKLEDGTPVKCKRRGLKITLSAGAKKGEGLMRRLAVGPDPVVMLDAALQEAAKAAGLELAVEDGAIFLTV
;
A
#
# COMPACT_ATOMS: atom_id res chain seq x y z
N MET A 1 -7.77 -11.46 -13.80
CA MET A 1 -7.41 -12.66 -12.99
C MET A 1 -6.97 -12.17 -11.61
N LYS A 2 -7.35 -12.87 -10.53
CA LYS A 2 -6.96 -12.52 -9.15
C LYS A 2 -5.72 -13.29 -8.74
N THR A 3 -4.66 -12.58 -8.36
CA THR A 3 -3.36 -13.17 -8.04
C THR A 3 -2.93 -12.75 -6.63
N LYS A 4 -2.48 -13.71 -5.81
CA LYS A 4 -1.90 -13.40 -4.49
C LYS A 4 -0.57 -12.67 -4.69
N LEU A 5 -0.43 -11.47 -4.13
CA LEU A 5 0.80 -10.70 -4.16
C LEU A 5 1.74 -11.12 -3.03
N CYS A 6 1.25 -10.98 -1.80
CA CYS A 6 2.02 -11.22 -0.59
C CYS A 6 1.07 -11.41 0.60
N GLU A 7 1.62 -11.88 1.71
CA GLU A 7 0.92 -11.82 2.99
C GLU A 7 1.05 -10.40 3.57
N VAL A 8 0.01 -9.97 4.28
CA VAL A 8 0.00 -8.72 5.02
C VAL A 8 1.04 -8.84 6.12
N ASN A 9 1.92 -7.85 6.20
CA ASN A 9 2.88 -7.79 7.29
C ASN A 9 2.16 -7.39 8.59
N ALA A 10 1.78 -8.37 9.41
CA ALA A 10 1.14 -8.13 10.71
C ALA A 10 2.01 -7.28 11.64
N ASP A 11 3.34 -7.38 11.52
CA ASP A 11 4.28 -6.56 12.30
C ASP A 11 4.30 -5.09 11.88
N ALA A 12 3.67 -4.73 10.76
CA ALA A 12 3.50 -3.33 10.39
C ALA A 12 2.69 -2.59 11.47
N LEU A 13 1.63 -3.20 12.01
CA LEU A 13 0.80 -2.58 13.06
C LEU A 13 1.59 -2.29 14.33
N ASN A 14 2.59 -3.12 14.65
CA ASN A 14 3.51 -2.87 15.77
C ASN A 14 4.39 -1.61 15.58
N LYS A 15 4.33 -0.99 14.39
CA LYS A 15 4.97 0.31 14.08
C LYS A 15 4.05 1.52 14.30
N LEU A 16 2.78 1.34 14.73
CA LEU A 16 1.81 2.41 15.06
C LEU A 16 1.49 2.49 16.57
N PRO A 17 1.53 3.70 17.16
CA PRO A 17 2.75 4.41 17.53
C PRO A 17 3.18 4.06 18.98
N LYS A 18 4.48 3.99 19.29
CA LYS A 18 4.91 4.16 20.70
C LYS A 18 6.09 5.11 20.95
N HIS A 19 7.02 5.32 20.03
CA HIS A 19 8.12 6.29 20.24
C HIS A 19 8.74 6.79 18.93
N THR A 20 8.09 7.69 18.20
CA THR A 20 8.77 8.33 17.06
C THR A 20 8.37 9.78 16.89
N ASP A 21 9.38 10.63 16.69
CA ASP A 21 9.35 12.01 16.17
C ASP A 21 8.77 12.10 14.74
N ASP A 22 7.80 11.26 14.38
CA ASP A 22 7.15 11.30 13.07
C ASP A 22 6.25 12.53 12.96
N LYS A 23 6.86 13.68 12.68
CA LYS A 23 6.19 14.97 12.47
C LYS A 23 5.28 14.98 11.25
N SER A 24 5.33 13.96 10.39
CA SER A 24 4.43 13.84 9.24
C SER A 24 3.03 13.41 9.66
N GLY A 25 2.93 12.62 10.74
CA GLY A 25 1.71 11.99 11.25
C GLY A 25 1.00 11.08 10.23
N ILE A 26 1.72 10.54 9.24
CA ILE A 26 1.17 9.52 8.33
C ILE A 26 1.61 8.10 8.71
N GLY A 27 2.31 7.93 9.83
CA GLY A 27 2.80 6.63 10.28
C GLY A 27 3.83 6.06 9.30
N VAL A 28 4.88 6.83 8.98
CA VAL A 28 5.84 6.48 7.91
C VAL A 28 6.39 5.06 8.06
N HIS A 29 6.73 4.65 9.28
CA HIS A 29 7.28 3.33 9.55
C HIS A 29 6.28 2.19 9.35
N TYR A 30 5.01 2.43 9.67
CA TYR A 30 3.92 1.51 9.39
C TYR A 30 3.73 1.35 7.88
N VAL A 31 3.63 2.48 7.18
CA VAL A 31 3.41 2.47 5.73
C VAL A 31 4.53 1.73 5.02
N ASP A 32 5.79 2.05 5.34
CA ASP A 32 6.94 1.40 4.72
C ASP A 32 6.99 -0.10 5.04
N ALA A 33 6.67 -0.49 6.28
CA ALA A 33 6.61 -1.90 6.67
C ALA A 33 5.47 -2.66 5.97
N PHE A 34 4.32 -2.01 5.75
CA PHE A 34 3.16 -2.60 5.09
C PHE A 34 3.38 -2.79 3.58
N ILE A 35 3.93 -1.81 2.88
CA ILE A 35 4.08 -1.86 1.42
C ILE A 35 5.31 -2.65 0.96
N LYS A 36 6.31 -2.84 1.83
CA LYS A 36 7.56 -3.52 1.48
C LYS A 36 7.34 -4.92 0.86
N PRO A 37 6.50 -5.81 1.44
CA PRO A 37 6.22 -7.13 0.88
C PRO A 37 5.49 -7.12 -0.46
N MET A 38 4.85 -6.01 -0.86
CA MET A 38 4.13 -5.91 -2.14
C MET A 38 5.07 -5.83 -3.35
N ASN A 39 6.37 -5.63 -3.14
CA ASN A 39 7.35 -5.57 -4.22
C ASN A 39 7.78 -6.98 -4.63
N VAL A 40 7.00 -7.61 -5.50
CA VAL A 40 7.19 -8.99 -5.94
C VAL A 40 7.19 -9.09 -7.46
N LYS A 41 7.65 -10.23 -7.97
CA LYS A 41 7.47 -10.62 -9.37
C LYS A 41 6.40 -11.70 -9.42
N LEU A 42 5.35 -11.49 -10.20
CA LEU A 42 4.29 -12.49 -10.41
C LEU A 42 4.84 -13.70 -11.19
N GLU A 43 4.10 -14.81 -11.18
CA GLU A 43 4.48 -16.06 -11.86
C GLU A 43 4.64 -15.89 -13.39
N ASP A 44 3.84 -15.01 -13.98
CA ASP A 44 3.93 -14.61 -15.40
C ASP A 44 5.14 -13.71 -15.71
N GLY A 45 5.93 -13.37 -14.69
CA GLY A 45 7.09 -12.51 -14.77
C GLY A 45 6.79 -11.01 -14.65
N THR A 46 5.53 -10.62 -14.49
CA THR A 46 5.10 -9.22 -14.33
C THR A 46 5.64 -8.65 -13.01
N PRO A 47 6.43 -7.56 -13.03
CA PRO A 47 6.90 -6.92 -11.81
C PRO A 47 5.79 -6.10 -11.17
N VAL A 48 5.52 -6.35 -9.89
CA VAL A 48 4.63 -5.53 -9.06
C VAL A 48 5.49 -4.72 -8.10
N LYS A 49 5.22 -3.42 -8.03
CA LYS A 49 5.93 -2.50 -7.13
C LYS A 49 4.96 -1.58 -6.45
N CYS A 50 5.13 -1.44 -5.14
CA CYS A 50 4.44 -0.45 -4.32
C CYS A 50 5.48 0.35 -3.54
N LYS A 51 5.49 1.67 -3.74
CA LYS A 51 6.46 2.56 -3.09
C LYS A 51 5.80 3.84 -2.60
N ARG A 52 6.31 4.37 -1.50
CA ARG A 52 5.94 5.67 -0.96
C ARG A 52 6.98 6.72 -1.33
N ARG A 53 6.51 7.93 -1.67
CA ARG A 53 7.33 9.15 -1.80
C ARG A 53 6.63 10.30 -1.08
N GLY A 54 7.05 10.58 0.15
CA GLY A 54 6.34 11.54 1.01
C GLY A 54 4.93 11.03 1.33
N LEU A 55 3.91 11.81 0.95
CA LEU A 55 2.48 11.47 1.09
C LEU A 55 1.94 10.60 -0.06
N LYS A 56 2.71 10.42 -1.13
CA LYS A 56 2.26 9.72 -2.34
C LYS A 56 2.58 8.23 -2.27
N ILE A 57 1.61 7.40 -2.61
CA ILE A 57 1.77 5.96 -2.88
C ILE A 57 1.73 5.75 -4.39
N THR A 58 2.69 5.01 -4.93
CA THR A 58 2.74 4.61 -6.33
C THR A 58 2.66 3.09 -6.39
N LEU A 59 1.62 2.59 -7.07
CA LEU A 59 1.43 1.17 -7.36
C LEU A 59 1.64 0.94 -8.85
N SER A 60 2.40 -0.10 -9.21
CA SER A 60 2.58 -0.52 -10.60
C SER A 60 2.60 -2.03 -10.72
N ALA A 61 2.00 -2.55 -11.78
CA ALA A 61 2.06 -3.95 -12.19
C ALA A 61 2.37 -4.00 -13.69
N GLY A 62 3.60 -4.33 -14.06
CA GLY A 62 4.07 -4.27 -15.44
C GLY A 62 3.95 -2.85 -16.03
N ALA A 63 3.17 -2.71 -17.11
CA ALA A 63 2.91 -1.43 -17.76
C ALA A 63 1.83 -0.59 -17.07
N LYS A 64 1.00 -1.20 -16.21
CA LYS A 64 -0.04 -0.49 -15.45
C LYS A 64 0.58 0.24 -14.27
N LYS A 65 0.25 1.52 -14.10
CA LYS A 65 0.78 2.35 -13.00
C LYS A 65 -0.27 3.37 -12.57
N GLY A 66 -0.40 3.54 -11.26
CA GLY A 66 -1.29 4.52 -10.66
C GLY A 66 -0.69 5.10 -9.37
N GLU A 67 -1.27 6.21 -8.94
CA GLU A 67 -0.81 6.96 -7.79
C GLU A 67 -2.00 7.32 -6.90
N GLY A 68 -1.78 7.31 -5.58
CA GLY A 68 -2.74 7.73 -4.57
C GLY A 68 -2.07 8.57 -3.49
N LEU A 69 -2.86 9.31 -2.72
CA LEU A 69 -2.36 10.24 -1.72
C LEU A 69 -2.88 9.93 -0.31
N MET A 70 -1.98 9.98 0.67
CA MET A 70 -2.27 9.88 2.10
C MET A 70 -2.97 11.18 2.57
N ARG A 71 -4.30 11.26 2.39
CA ARG A 71 -5.08 12.50 2.63
C ARG A 71 -5.74 12.52 4.01
N ARG A 72 -4.99 12.93 5.04
CA ARG A 72 -5.53 13.08 6.41
C ARG A 72 -6.86 13.85 6.46
N LEU A 73 -6.95 14.97 5.75
CA LEU A 73 -8.15 15.81 5.77
C LEU A 73 -9.38 15.16 5.14
N ALA A 74 -9.19 14.16 4.27
CA ALA A 74 -10.29 13.47 3.60
C ALA A 74 -10.75 12.22 4.36
N VAL A 75 -9.82 11.49 5.01
CA VAL A 75 -10.12 10.17 5.61
C VAL A 75 -9.78 10.06 7.10
N GLY A 76 -9.30 11.13 7.73
CA GLY A 76 -8.96 11.18 9.15
C GLY A 76 -7.47 10.92 9.46
N PRO A 77 -7.08 11.01 10.74
CA PRO A 77 -5.68 10.95 11.18
C PRO A 77 -5.09 9.54 11.26
N ASP A 78 -5.90 8.48 11.14
CA ASP A 78 -5.45 7.10 11.26
C ASP A 78 -4.58 6.68 10.05
N PRO A 79 -3.29 6.35 10.24
CA PRO A 79 -2.41 5.87 9.18
C PRO A 79 -2.89 4.61 8.46
N VAL A 80 -3.62 3.72 9.15
CA VAL A 80 -4.17 2.51 8.55
C VAL A 80 -5.21 2.89 7.50
N VAL A 81 -6.14 3.77 7.87
CA VAL A 81 -7.21 4.26 6.99
C VAL A 81 -6.64 5.10 5.84
N MET A 82 -5.65 5.96 6.14
CA MET A 82 -4.98 6.75 5.10
C MET A 82 -4.27 5.87 4.06
N LEU A 83 -3.58 4.81 4.51
CA LEU A 83 -2.86 3.92 3.62
C LEU A 83 -3.81 3.11 2.74
N ASP A 84 -4.86 2.55 3.33
CA ASP A 84 -5.87 1.81 2.56
C ASP A 84 -6.48 2.70 1.47
N ALA A 85 -6.93 3.91 1.83
CA ALA A 85 -7.49 4.86 0.87
C ALA A 85 -6.49 5.22 -0.26
N ALA A 86 -5.22 5.44 0.08
CA ALA A 86 -4.19 5.76 -0.91
C ALA A 86 -3.86 4.56 -1.83
N LEU A 87 -3.89 3.32 -1.31
CA LEU A 87 -3.72 2.11 -2.11
C LEU A 87 -4.88 1.90 -3.08
N GLN A 88 -6.11 2.13 -2.63
CA GLN A 88 -7.31 2.03 -3.48
C GLN A 88 -7.31 3.10 -4.57
N GLU A 89 -6.92 4.35 -4.27
CA GLU A 89 -6.75 5.41 -5.27
C GLU A 89 -5.68 5.02 -6.31
N ALA A 90 -4.53 4.49 -5.85
CA ALA A 90 -3.45 4.06 -6.74
C ALA A 90 -3.84 2.87 -7.62
N ALA A 91 -4.54 1.87 -7.08
CA ALA A 91 -5.03 0.71 -7.82
C ALA A 91 -6.03 1.14 -8.91
N LYS A 92 -7.03 1.94 -8.53
CA LYS A 92 -8.02 2.47 -9.47
C LYS A 92 -7.38 3.29 -10.58
N ALA A 93 -6.42 4.17 -10.25
CA ALA A 93 -5.69 4.96 -11.23
C ALA A 93 -4.84 4.10 -12.20
N ALA A 94 -4.39 2.93 -11.76
CA ALA A 94 -3.65 1.98 -12.58
C ALA A 94 -4.55 1.09 -13.45
N GLY A 95 -5.87 1.13 -13.27
CA GLY A 95 -6.80 0.14 -13.85
C GLY A 95 -6.56 -1.26 -13.26
N LEU A 96 -6.31 -1.31 -11.96
CA LEU A 96 -6.09 -2.50 -11.15
C LEU A 96 -7.11 -2.51 -10.00
N GLU A 97 -7.41 -3.68 -9.47
CA GLU A 97 -8.12 -3.80 -8.19
C GLU A 97 -7.21 -4.43 -7.15
N LEU A 98 -7.23 -3.90 -5.94
CA LEU A 98 -6.43 -4.40 -4.82
C LEU A 98 -7.37 -4.80 -3.68
N ALA A 99 -7.28 -6.04 -3.26
CA ALA A 99 -8.09 -6.60 -2.19
C ALA A 99 -7.19 -7.14 -1.08
N VAL A 100 -7.61 -6.93 0.17
CA VAL A 100 -6.97 -7.54 1.34
C VAL A 100 -7.96 -8.55 1.92
N GLU A 101 -7.60 -9.83 1.86
CA GLU A 101 -8.47 -10.94 2.26
C GLU A 101 -7.64 -11.98 3.02
N ASP A 102 -8.16 -12.48 4.14
CA ASP A 102 -7.52 -13.52 4.97
C ASP A 102 -6.05 -13.22 5.32
N GLY A 103 -5.73 -11.93 5.54
CA GLY A 103 -4.37 -11.49 5.83
C GLY A 103 -3.41 -11.57 4.64
N ALA A 104 -3.92 -11.67 3.42
CA ALA A 104 -3.14 -11.60 2.18
C ALA A 104 -3.63 -10.47 1.28
N ILE A 105 -2.70 -9.92 0.49
CA ILE A 105 -2.98 -8.89 -0.51
C ILE A 105 -3.11 -9.58 -1.87
N PHE A 106 -4.20 -9.30 -2.55
CA PHE A 106 -4.50 -9.78 -3.89
C PHE A 106 -4.56 -8.62 -4.88
N LEU A 107 -4.13 -8.90 -6.09
CA LEU A 107 -4.22 -7.99 -7.23
C LEU A 107 -5.08 -8.60 -8.32
N THR A 108 -6.02 -7.82 -8.84
CA THR A 108 -6.75 -8.14 -10.06
C THR A 108 -6.33 -7.18 -11.17
N VAL A 109 -5.87 -7.75 -12.27
CA VAL A 109 -5.47 -7.03 -13.50
C VAL A 109 -6.55 -7.14 -14.56
#